data_AF-A0A2H0XUH5-F1
#
_entry.id   AF-A0A2H0XUH5-F1
#
_cell.length_a   1.000
_cell.length_b   1.000
_cell.length_c   1.000
_cell.angle_alpha   90.00
_cell.angle_beta   90.00
_cell.angle_gamma   90.00
#
_symmetry.space_group_name_H-M   'P 1'
#
loop_
_entity.id
_entity.type
_entity.pdbx_description
1 polymer ?
#
loop_
_entity_poly.entity_id
_entity_poly.type
_entity_poly.pdbx_seq_one_letter_code
_entity_poly.pdbx_strand_id
1 'polypeptide(L)' 'MLISVLSVSLMADDFIFFDDSPSNDSYDPSWGYVTSPSMLARVGEKFPVSTEHYFQGQNSLVLGWTSKSGGD' A
#
# COMPACT_ATOMS: atom_id res chain seq x y z
N MET A 1 38.34 -33.92 10.86
CA MET A 1 38.12 -32.47 10.99
C MET A 1 36.87 -32.15 10.20
N LEU A 2 35.74 -31.94 10.89
CA LEU A 2 34.46 -31.62 10.24
C LEU A 2 34.28 -30.11 10.34
N ILE A 3 34.28 -29.41 9.20
CA ILE A 3 34.03 -27.97 9.17
C ILE A 3 32.51 -27.79 9.20
N SER A 4 31.99 -27.24 10.30
CA SER A 4 30.61 -26.77 10.39
C SER A 4 30.52 -25.43 9.64
N VAL A 5 29.74 -25.37 8.56
CA VAL A 5 29.39 -24.12 7.90
C VAL A 5 28.23 -23.50 8.68
N LEU A 6 28.49 -22.39 9.38
CA LEU A 6 27.43 -21.54 9.91
C LEU A 6 26.69 -20.92 8.72
N SER A 7 25.42 -21.31 8.52
CA SER A 7 24.51 -20.56 7.66
C SER A 7 24.19 -19.23 8.33
N VAL A 8 24.78 -18.14 7.82
CA VAL A 8 24.34 -16.78 8.16
C VAL A 8 23.06 -16.53 7.38
N SER A 9 21.92 -16.53 8.05
CA SER A 9 20.69 -15.98 7.49
C SER A 9 20.86 -14.47 7.45
N LEU A 10 21.06 -13.91 6.24
CA LEU A 10 20.87 -12.48 6.02
C LEU A 10 19.41 -12.18 6.31
N MET A 11 19.13 -11.52 7.44
CA MET A 11 17.81 -10.93 7.67
C MET A 11 17.70 -9.77 6.68
N ALA A 12 17.09 -10.02 5.53
CA ALA A 12 16.49 -8.93 4.78
C ALA A 12 15.35 -8.42 5.67
N ASP A 13 15.44 -7.18 6.13
CA ASP A 13 14.30 -6.55 6.79
C ASP A 13 13.17 -6.47 5.76
N ASP A 14 12.07 -7.16 6.04
CA ASP A 14 10.87 -7.05 5.23
C ASP A 14 10.35 -5.61 5.34
N PHE A 15 10.49 -4.85 4.26
CA PHE A 15 9.96 -3.49 4.20
C PHE A 15 8.46 -3.56 3.85
N ILE A 16 7.63 -3.46 4.89
CA ILE A 16 6.18 -3.52 4.75
C ILE A 16 5.65 -2.12 4.38
N PHE A 17 5.11 -1.98 3.18
CA PHE A 17 4.45 -0.74 2.73
C PHE A 17 3.01 -0.62 3.25
N PHE A 18 2.34 -1.76 3.38
CA PHE A 18 0.97 -1.84 3.89
C PHE A 18 0.74 -3.24 4.48
N ASP A 19 0.04 -3.29 5.61
CA ASP A 19 -0.48 -4.51 6.22
C ASP A 19 -1.94 -4.29 6.64
N ASP A 20 -2.16 -3.34 7.55
CA ASP A 20 -3.47 -2.87 7.97
C ASP A 20 -3.47 -1.35 8.23
N SER A 21 -4.61 -0.72 8.03
CA SER A 21 -4.88 0.64 8.49
C SER A 21 -5.62 0.64 9.84
N PRO A 22 -5.22 1.48 10.82
CA PRO A 22 -5.99 1.67 12.05
C PRO A 22 -7.30 2.46 11.83
N SER A 23 -7.44 3.13 10.68
CA SER A 23 -8.65 3.84 10.26
C SER A 23 -9.35 3.09 9.13
N ASN A 24 -10.68 3.01 9.21
CA ASN A 24 -11.50 2.38 8.17
C ASN A 24 -11.77 3.30 6.97
N ASP A 25 -11.42 4.59 7.05
CA ASP A 25 -11.70 5.56 5.99
C ASP A 25 -10.53 5.72 5.02
N SER A 26 -9.31 5.89 5.56
CA SER A 26 -8.13 6.20 4.76
C SER A 26 -6.84 5.80 5.45
N TYR A 27 -5.80 5.51 4.66
CA TYR A 27 -4.49 5.12 5.18
C TYR A 27 -3.56 6.34 5.31
N ASP A 28 -3.19 6.69 6.54
CA ASP A 28 -2.43 7.91 6.84
C ASP A 28 -1.05 8.01 6.16
N PRO A 29 -0.18 6.98 6.14
CA PRO A 29 1.15 7.09 5.53
C PRO A 29 1.11 6.94 4.00
N SER A 30 0.00 7.34 3.38
CA SER A 30 -0.18 7.37 1.94
C SER A 30 -0.31 8.79 1.41
N TRP A 31 -0.09 8.98 0.11
CA TRP A 31 -0.35 10.24 -0.57
C TRP A 31 -0.75 9.98 -2.03
N GLY A 32 -1.71 10.77 -2.52
CA GLY A 32 -2.22 10.69 -3.89
C GLY A 32 -2.64 12.06 -4.40
N TYR A 33 -2.23 12.37 -5.62
CA TYR A 33 -2.56 13.60 -6.33
C TYR A 33 -3.23 13.24 -7.66
N VAL A 34 -4.06 14.16 -8.16
CA VAL A 34 -4.66 14.02 -9.47
C VAL A 34 -4.89 15.39 -10.10
N THR A 35 -4.57 15.48 -11.38
CA THR A 35 -4.79 16.62 -12.25
C THR A 35 -5.79 16.24 -13.32
N SER A 36 -6.85 17.04 -13.43
CA SER A 36 -7.87 16.89 -14.48
C SER A 36 -7.22 16.89 -15.87
N PRO A 37 -7.68 16.05 -16.83
CA PRO A 37 -8.91 15.26 -16.81
C PRO A 37 -8.78 13.84 -16.22
N SER A 38 -7.64 13.49 -15.63
CA SER A 38 -7.47 12.22 -14.90
C SER A 38 -8.31 12.21 -13.61
N MET A 39 -8.59 11.01 -13.10
CA MET A 39 -9.34 10.80 -11.87
C MET A 39 -8.62 9.77 -10.98
N LEU A 40 -8.67 9.98 -9.67
CA LEU A 40 -8.12 9.09 -8.65
C LEU A 40 -9.07 9.02 -7.46
N ALA A 41 -9.42 7.81 -7.03
CA ALA A 41 -10.17 7.56 -5.81
C ALA A 41 -9.30 7.92 -4.60
N ARG A 42 -9.77 8.88 -3.79
CA ARG A 42 -9.04 9.42 -2.64
C ARG A 42 -9.98 9.97 -1.58
N VAL A 43 -9.55 9.91 -0.33
CA VAL A 43 -10.14 10.64 0.80
C VAL A 43 -9.19 11.79 1.13
N GLY A 44 -9.53 13.01 0.72
CA GLY A 44 -8.55 14.09 0.70
C GLY A 44 -7.37 13.72 -0.21
N GLU A 45 -6.16 13.64 0.31
CA GLU A 45 -4.96 13.22 -0.43
C GLU A 45 -4.53 11.78 -0.11
N LYS A 46 -5.39 11.00 0.55
CA LYS A 46 -5.05 9.67 1.07
C LYS A 46 -5.73 8.56 0.30
N PHE A 47 -5.08 7.39 0.29
CA PHE A 47 -5.69 6.17 -0.20
C PHE A 47 -6.92 5.80 0.65
N PRO A 48 -8.08 5.54 0.03
CA PRO A 48 -9.22 4.98 0.72
C PRO A 48 -8.92 3.55 1.20
N VAL A 49 -9.60 3.15 2.28
CA VAL A 49 -9.47 1.82 2.87
C VAL A 49 -10.77 1.03 2.67
N SER A 50 -10.68 -0.28 2.43
CA SER A 50 -11.82 -1.19 2.37
C SER A 50 -11.72 -2.28 3.43
N THR A 51 -12.81 -2.48 4.18
CA THR A 51 -12.99 -3.60 5.12
C THR A 51 -13.81 -4.74 4.52
N GLU A 52 -14.31 -4.58 3.28
CA GLU A 52 -15.14 -5.59 2.61
C GLU A 52 -14.31 -6.56 1.76
N HIS A 53 -13.19 -6.08 1.22
CA HIS A 53 -12.31 -6.83 0.34
C HIS A 53 -10.87 -6.69 0.81
N TYR A 54 -10.29 -7.74 1.39
CA TYR A 54 -8.90 -7.74 1.86
C TYR A 54 -8.31 -9.15 1.80
N PHE A 55 -6.98 -9.23 1.67
CA PHE A 55 -6.26 -10.51 1.59
C PHE A 55 -5.84 -11.02 2.97
N GLN A 56 -5.32 -10.12 3.80
CA GLN A 56 -4.85 -10.39 5.16
C GLN A 56 -5.25 -9.23 6.08
N GLY A 57 -5.20 -9.46 7.39
CA GLY A 57 -5.55 -8.43 8.36
C GLY A 57 -7.06 -8.15 8.43
N GLN A 58 -7.40 -6.87 8.49
CA GLN A 58 -8.77 -6.36 8.64
C GLN A 58 -9.18 -5.45 7.48
N ASN A 59 -8.23 -4.93 6.70
CA ASN A 59 -8.55 -4.05 5.58
C ASN A 59 -7.51 -4.07 4.45
N SER A 60 -7.84 -3.38 3.35
CA SER A 60 -6.95 -3.17 2.20
C SER A 60 -7.03 -1.76 1.66
N LEU A 61 -6.06 -1.38 0.82
CA LEU A 61 -6.10 -0.12 0.08
C LEU A 61 -6.95 -0.25 -1.19
N VAL A 62 -7.79 0.75 -1.45
CA VAL A 62 -8.57 0.82 -2.69
C VAL A 62 -7.84 1.69 -3.71
N LEU A 63 -7.44 1.08 -4.83
CA LEU A 63 -6.90 1.79 -5.98
C LEU A 63 -7.93 1.82 -7.11
N GLY A 64 -8.54 2.98 -7.33
CA GLY A 64 -9.40 3.25 -8.48
C GLY A 64 -8.93 4.51 -9.20
N TRP A 65 -8.61 4.41 -10.49
CA TRP A 65 -8.13 5.55 -11.27
C TRP A 65 -8.61 5.51 -12.72
N THR A 66 -8.55 6.67 -13.37
CA THR A 66 -8.74 6.81 -14.81
C THR A 66 -7.71 7.78 -15.33
N SER A 67 -6.79 7.29 -16.16
CA SER A 67 -5.80 8.14 -16.83
C SER A 67 -6.39 8.73 -18.11
N LYS A 68 -6.27 10.05 -18.28
CA LYS A 68 -6.68 10.73 -19.51
C LYS A 68 -5.56 11.64 -20.02
N SER A 69 -5.49 11.78 -21.35
CA SER A 69 -4.50 12.65 -21.98
C SER A 69 -4.61 14.09 -21.46
N GLY A 70 -3.47 14.68 -21.11
CA GLY A 70 -3.37 16.03 -20.54
C GLY A 70 -3.66 16.12 -19.04
N GLY A 71 -3.82 15.00 -18.34
CA GLY A 71 -3.97 14.94 -16.89
C GLY A 71 -2.97 13.95 -16.29
N ASP A 72 -2.84 14.02 -14.97
CA ASP A 72 -1.89 13.23 -14.16
C ASP A 72 -2.59 12.60 -12.95
#